data_AF-A0A1H7JEP9-F1
#
_entry.id   AF-A0A1H7JEP9-F1
#
_cell.length_a   1.000
_cell.length_b   1.000
_cell.length_c   1.000
_cell.angle_alpha   90.00
_cell.angle_beta   90.00
_cell.angle_gamma   90.00
#
_symmetry.space_group_name_H-M   'P 1'
#
loop_
_entity.id
_entity.type
_entity.pdbx_description
1 polymer ?
#
loop_
_entity_poly.entity_id
_entity_poly.type
_entity_poly.pdbx_seq_one_letter_code
_entity_poly.pdbx_strand_id
1 'polypeptide(L)'
;MAQGQPIFILPEGTNRSVGRDAQRNNILAGKVLAETVRTTLGPKGMDKMLVDGLGDIVVTNDGVTILKEMDIEHPAAKMLVEVAKTQEDEVGDGTTTAVIIAGELLKKSENLLDSDIHPTIIAMGYRKAAEKAQEVLDEIAIDDVDSETLVKVAMTAMTGKGTEAAREPLAKLIVDAVEAVAEDGEVDIDNIKIEKKDGAVVEESTLVEGVIVDKERVHPGMPSEIKDAKIALVNAPLEVKETEVDAEIRITDPAQMQAFIEQEEKMVKDMVDQIVAAGANVLFAQKGIDDLAQHYLSKAGVLAVRRVKKSDIQKLSRATGANVITNLDDLTAEDLGQAGIVEERKVSGEEMIFVEECSGAKSVTLFVRGSTKHIVDEIVRAIEDAIGVVAATVEDDKVVAGGGAPEIAMAKKLKDYAESISGREQLAVNAFAEALEVVPKTLAENAGLDSIDSLVDLRAAQETSHYMGLDVFTGEVADMKEAGVIEPKRVKKQAIQSASEAAEMILRIDDVIASTKGPEDAGMDPSAMGGMPPMM
;
A
#
# COMPACT_ATOMS: atom_id res chain seq x y z
N MET A 1 -4.91 -60.40 12.25
CA MET A 1 -4.18 -59.20 12.70
C MET A 1 -5.21 -58.15 13.05
N ALA A 2 -5.26 -57.70 14.30
CA ALA A 2 -6.23 -56.73 14.77
C ALA A 2 -5.97 -55.37 14.08
N GLN A 3 -6.96 -54.86 13.36
CA GLN A 3 -6.97 -53.47 12.92
C GLN A 3 -7.06 -52.59 14.17
N GLY A 4 -5.97 -51.89 14.49
CA GLY A 4 -5.94 -50.93 15.58
C GLY A 4 -6.92 -49.80 15.26
N GLN A 5 -7.93 -49.64 16.13
CA GLN A 5 -8.84 -48.50 16.07
C GLN A 5 -8.01 -47.24 16.33
N PRO A 6 -8.03 -46.21 15.45
CA PRO A 6 -7.28 -44.99 15.68
C PRO A 6 -7.79 -44.29 16.94
N ILE A 7 -6.90 -44.08 17.91
CA ILE A 7 -7.17 -43.31 19.12
C ILE A 7 -7.09 -41.83 18.73
N PHE A 8 -8.23 -41.14 18.73
CA PHE A 8 -8.27 -39.69 18.55
C PHE A 8 -8.14 -38.99 19.92
N ILE A 9 -7.06 -38.24 20.11
CA ILE A 9 -6.91 -37.29 21.23
C ILE A 9 -7.27 -35.92 20.67
N LEU A 10 -8.55 -35.53 20.75
CA LEU A 10 -9.01 -34.19 20.37
C LEU A 10 -9.76 -33.59 21.56
N PRO A 11 -9.47 -32.33 21.96
CA PRO A 11 -10.29 -31.59 22.92
C PRO A 11 -11.76 -31.51 22.46
N GLU A 12 -12.71 -31.53 23.39
CA GLU A 12 -14.14 -31.32 23.07
C GLU A 12 -14.32 -29.99 22.30
N GLY A 13 -15.03 -30.04 21.16
CA GLY A 13 -15.23 -28.87 20.28
C GLY A 13 -14.24 -28.74 19.12
N THR A 14 -13.27 -29.64 18.98
CA THR A 14 -12.27 -29.57 17.89
C THR A 14 -12.81 -30.20 16.59
N ASN A 15 -12.89 -29.41 15.52
CA ASN A 15 -13.15 -29.92 14.17
C ASN A 15 -11.81 -30.23 13.48
N ARG A 16 -11.68 -31.44 12.92
CA ARG A 16 -10.47 -31.88 12.23
C ARG A 16 -10.78 -32.40 10.83
N SER A 17 -10.09 -31.90 9.82
CA SER A 17 -10.07 -32.48 8.47
C SER A 17 -8.68 -33.08 8.20
N VAL A 18 -8.62 -34.27 7.58
CA VAL A 18 -7.37 -35.05 7.43
C VAL A 18 -7.19 -35.56 6.00
N GLY A 19 -5.93 -35.68 5.59
CA GLY A 19 -5.49 -36.25 4.32
C GLY A 19 -5.99 -35.47 3.11
N ARG A 20 -6.50 -36.21 2.12
CA ARG A 20 -6.97 -35.63 0.85
C ARG A 20 -8.15 -34.69 1.02
N ASP A 21 -9.00 -34.89 2.02
CA ASP A 21 -10.16 -34.02 2.26
C ASP A 21 -9.72 -32.64 2.78
N ALA A 22 -8.71 -32.59 3.65
CA ALA A 22 -8.09 -31.35 4.07
C ALA A 22 -7.48 -30.59 2.87
N GLN A 23 -6.74 -31.31 2.02
CA GLN A 23 -6.12 -30.74 0.83
C GLN A 23 -7.15 -30.19 -0.16
N ARG A 24 -8.22 -30.94 -0.44
CA ARG A 24 -9.30 -30.49 -1.33
C ARG A 24 -10.03 -29.26 -0.77
N ASN A 25 -10.30 -29.23 0.53
CA ASN A 25 -10.92 -28.06 1.17
C ASN A 25 -10.01 -26.82 1.10
N ASN A 26 -8.71 -27.00 1.33
CA ASN A 26 -7.73 -25.92 1.22
C ASN A 26 -7.64 -25.37 -0.21
N ILE A 27 -7.58 -26.27 -1.21
CA ILE A 27 -7.59 -25.91 -2.64
C ILE A 27 -8.89 -25.19 -3.01
N LEU A 28 -10.04 -25.68 -2.55
CA LEU A 28 -11.34 -25.06 -2.81
C LEU A 28 -11.41 -23.64 -2.25
N ALA A 29 -10.95 -23.43 -1.02
CA ALA A 29 -10.90 -22.10 -0.41
C ALA A 29 -10.06 -21.13 -1.25
N GLY A 30 -8.90 -21.58 -1.72
CA GLY A 30 -8.04 -20.76 -2.57
C GLY A 30 -8.64 -20.45 -3.95
N LYS A 31 -9.28 -21.44 -4.58
CA LYS A 31 -10.01 -21.27 -5.85
C LYS A 31 -11.13 -20.24 -5.72
N VAL A 32 -11.94 -20.32 -4.67
CA VAL A 32 -13.04 -19.38 -4.43
C VAL A 32 -12.52 -17.96 -4.24
N LEU A 33 -11.43 -17.79 -3.50
CA LEU A 33 -10.81 -16.48 -3.29
C LEU A 33 -10.28 -15.89 -4.61
N ALA A 34 -9.57 -16.70 -5.40
CA ALA A 34 -9.04 -16.29 -6.70
C ALA A 34 -10.16 -15.93 -7.69
N GLU A 35 -11.23 -16.73 -7.76
CA GLU A 35 -12.42 -16.44 -8.58
C GLU A 35 -13.11 -15.15 -8.16
N THR A 36 -13.08 -14.83 -6.86
CA THR A 36 -13.65 -13.58 -6.34
C THR A 36 -12.92 -12.40 -6.95
N VAL A 37 -11.59 -12.33 -6.86
CA VAL A 37 -10.81 -11.20 -7.39
C VAL A 37 -10.59 -11.26 -8.92
N ARG A 38 -10.80 -12.41 -9.57
CA ARG A 38 -10.49 -12.59 -11.01
C ARG A 38 -11.09 -11.52 -11.92
N THR A 39 -12.34 -11.13 -11.66
CA THR A 39 -13.06 -10.18 -12.52
C THR A 39 -12.54 -8.75 -12.43
N THR A 40 -11.57 -8.46 -11.55
CA THR A 40 -10.99 -7.12 -11.43
C THR A 40 -9.68 -6.97 -12.22
N LEU A 41 -9.14 -8.07 -12.77
CA LEU A 41 -7.88 -8.03 -13.50
C LEU A 41 -8.01 -7.27 -14.83
N GLY A 42 -7.07 -6.37 -15.08
CA GLY A 42 -6.93 -5.66 -16.34
C GLY A 42 -7.77 -4.38 -16.43
N PRO A 43 -7.58 -3.59 -17.48
CA PRO A 43 -8.15 -2.24 -17.56
C PRO A 43 -9.65 -2.21 -17.83
N LYS A 44 -10.25 -3.36 -18.22
CA LYS A 44 -11.70 -3.58 -18.32
C LYS A 44 -12.23 -4.43 -17.16
N GLY A 45 -11.48 -4.49 -16.06
CA GLY A 45 -11.91 -5.14 -14.82
C GLY A 45 -13.19 -4.50 -14.27
N MET A 46 -14.01 -5.30 -13.62
CA MET A 46 -15.27 -4.89 -13.03
C MET A 46 -15.06 -4.52 -11.55
N ASP A 47 -15.63 -3.39 -11.13
CA ASP A 47 -15.63 -2.99 -9.73
C ASP A 47 -16.41 -3.97 -8.84
N LYS A 48 -16.00 -4.04 -7.58
CA LYS A 48 -16.73 -4.73 -6.52
C LYS A 48 -17.26 -3.75 -5.51
N MET A 49 -18.49 -4.01 -5.07
CA MET A 49 -19.13 -3.30 -3.97
C MET A 49 -19.03 -4.15 -2.72
N LEU A 50 -18.38 -3.59 -1.71
CA LEU A 50 -18.18 -4.18 -0.39
C LEU A 50 -19.02 -3.38 0.60
N VAL A 51 -19.74 -4.08 1.47
CA VAL A 51 -20.57 -3.47 2.51
C VAL A 51 -20.15 -4.08 3.83
N ASP A 52 -19.69 -3.24 4.75
CA ASP A 52 -19.24 -3.68 6.07
C ASP A 52 -20.43 -3.95 7.02
N GLY A 53 -20.13 -4.36 8.24
CA GLY A 53 -21.16 -4.61 9.27
C GLY A 53 -21.88 -3.36 9.77
N LEU A 54 -21.34 -2.17 9.53
CA LEU A 54 -21.89 -0.87 9.93
C LEU A 54 -22.71 -0.20 8.81
N GLY A 55 -22.63 -0.73 7.58
CA GLY A 55 -23.31 -0.22 6.40
C GLY A 55 -22.46 0.75 5.55
N ASP A 56 -21.17 0.90 5.84
CA ASP A 56 -20.24 1.66 5.00
C ASP A 56 -19.99 0.90 3.69
N ILE A 57 -20.01 1.63 2.58
CA ILE A 57 -19.91 1.08 1.23
C ILE A 57 -18.57 1.48 0.62
N VAL A 58 -17.78 0.48 0.24
CA VAL A 58 -16.54 0.66 -0.53
C VAL A 58 -16.75 0.05 -1.91
N VAL A 59 -16.54 0.86 -2.95
CA VAL A 59 -16.53 0.38 -4.34
C VAL A 59 -15.10 0.47 -4.84
N THR A 60 -14.54 -0.64 -5.32
CA THR A 60 -13.16 -0.68 -5.81
C THR A 60 -12.93 -1.88 -6.73
N ASN A 61 -11.97 -1.75 -7.64
CA ASN A 61 -11.43 -2.86 -8.44
C ASN A 61 -10.07 -3.37 -7.91
N ASP A 62 -9.50 -2.72 -6.88
CA ASP A 62 -8.21 -3.14 -6.34
C ASP A 62 -8.33 -4.45 -5.56
N GLY A 63 -7.59 -5.46 -6.02
CA GLY A 63 -7.65 -6.82 -5.51
C GLY A 63 -7.26 -6.93 -4.04
N VAL A 64 -6.25 -6.20 -3.60
CA VAL A 64 -5.79 -6.30 -2.20
C VAL A 64 -6.71 -5.56 -1.24
N THR A 65 -7.26 -4.41 -1.65
CA THR A 65 -8.34 -3.74 -0.89
C THR A 65 -9.55 -4.66 -0.73
N ILE A 66 -9.98 -5.35 -1.79
CA ILE A 66 -11.08 -6.32 -1.71
C ILE A 66 -10.76 -7.42 -0.69
N LEU A 67 -9.55 -7.97 -0.73
CA LEU A 67 -9.14 -9.07 0.16
C LEU A 67 -8.98 -8.65 1.61
N LYS A 68 -8.62 -7.39 1.89
CA LYS A 68 -8.51 -6.82 3.25
C LYS A 68 -9.87 -6.60 3.91
N GLU A 69 -10.87 -6.16 3.13
CA GLU A 69 -12.23 -5.88 3.62
C GLU A 69 -13.09 -7.15 3.76
N MET A 70 -12.74 -8.23 3.08
CA MET A 70 -13.46 -9.51 3.19
C MET A 70 -13.19 -10.22 4.52
N ASP A 71 -14.24 -10.65 5.20
CA ASP A 71 -14.13 -11.53 6.38
C ASP A 71 -13.83 -12.97 5.96
N ILE A 72 -12.55 -13.34 6.02
CA ILE A 72 -12.04 -14.63 5.56
C ILE A 72 -11.77 -15.53 6.77
N GLU A 73 -12.60 -16.55 6.96
CA GLU A 73 -12.43 -17.51 8.06
C GLU A 73 -11.36 -18.58 7.75
N HIS A 74 -11.30 -19.06 6.51
CA HIS A 74 -10.52 -20.24 6.15
C HIS A 74 -9.00 -19.95 6.12
N PRO A 75 -8.16 -20.69 6.87
CA PRO A 75 -6.71 -20.40 6.97
C PRO A 75 -5.97 -20.41 5.62
N ALA A 76 -6.27 -21.37 4.73
CA ALA A 76 -5.65 -21.42 3.40
C ALA A 76 -6.00 -20.19 2.54
N ALA A 77 -7.18 -19.60 2.72
CA ALA A 77 -7.53 -18.36 2.02
C ALA A 77 -6.78 -17.16 2.63
N LYS A 78 -6.59 -17.11 3.95
CA LYS A 78 -5.73 -16.09 4.58
C LYS A 78 -4.30 -16.12 4.04
N MET A 79 -3.74 -17.30 3.74
CA MET A 79 -2.41 -17.40 3.12
C MET A 79 -2.35 -16.72 1.75
N LEU A 80 -3.42 -16.77 0.97
CA LEU A 80 -3.51 -16.06 -0.32
C LEU A 80 -3.73 -14.55 -0.15
N VAL A 81 -4.40 -14.12 0.92
CA VAL A 81 -4.45 -12.69 1.28
C VAL A 81 -3.06 -12.16 1.61
N GLU A 82 -2.24 -12.94 2.32
CA GLU A 82 -0.85 -12.55 2.59
C GLU A 82 -0.02 -12.45 1.30
N VAL A 83 -0.27 -13.31 0.29
CA VAL A 83 0.34 -13.15 -1.05
C VAL A 83 0.01 -11.79 -1.66
N ALA A 84 -1.26 -11.37 -1.60
CA ALA A 84 -1.68 -10.09 -2.13
C ALA A 84 -1.02 -8.91 -1.39
N LYS A 85 -0.93 -8.98 -0.05
CA LYS A 85 -0.25 -7.97 0.77
C LYS A 85 1.24 -7.89 0.48
N THR A 86 1.93 -9.03 0.42
CA THR A 86 3.36 -9.05 0.08
C THR A 86 3.61 -8.49 -1.33
N GLN A 87 2.72 -8.74 -2.29
CA GLN A 87 2.83 -8.17 -3.63
C GLN A 87 2.65 -6.65 -3.64
N GLU A 88 1.70 -6.14 -2.86
CA GLU A 88 1.46 -4.70 -2.67
C GLU A 88 2.66 -4.02 -2.00
N ASP A 89 3.16 -4.58 -0.89
CA ASP A 89 4.28 -4.01 -0.12
C ASP A 89 5.60 -3.98 -0.93
N GLU A 90 5.83 -4.97 -1.80
CA GLU A 90 7.08 -5.07 -2.58
C GLU A 90 7.07 -4.30 -3.90
N VAL A 91 5.91 -4.15 -4.55
CA VAL A 91 5.85 -3.61 -5.92
C VAL A 91 4.66 -2.68 -6.18
N GLY A 92 3.65 -2.64 -5.29
CA GLY A 92 2.47 -1.78 -5.43
C GLY A 92 1.44 -2.21 -6.48
N ASP A 93 1.72 -3.21 -7.31
CA ASP A 93 0.78 -3.70 -8.33
C ASP A 93 0.92 -5.21 -8.59
N GLY A 94 -0.03 -5.78 -9.32
CA GLY A 94 -0.08 -7.21 -9.66
C GLY A 94 -0.65 -8.09 -8.54
N THR A 95 -1.28 -7.50 -7.53
CA THR A 95 -1.89 -8.21 -6.38
C THR A 95 -2.91 -9.24 -6.85
N THR A 96 -3.83 -8.82 -7.72
CA THR A 96 -4.83 -9.69 -8.36
C THR A 96 -4.16 -10.79 -9.19
N THR A 97 -3.13 -10.46 -9.96
CA THR A 97 -2.37 -11.42 -10.78
C THR A 97 -1.75 -12.53 -9.93
N ALA A 98 -1.09 -12.17 -8.82
CA ALA A 98 -0.45 -13.12 -7.91
C ALA A 98 -1.49 -14.10 -7.31
N VAL A 99 -2.64 -13.59 -6.88
CA VAL A 99 -3.72 -14.42 -6.29
C VAL A 99 -4.37 -15.34 -7.33
N ILE A 100 -4.59 -14.86 -8.55
CA ILE A 100 -5.17 -15.67 -9.63
C ILE A 100 -4.21 -16.80 -10.04
N ILE A 101 -2.91 -16.51 -10.20
CA ILE A 101 -1.90 -17.53 -10.51
C ILE A 101 -1.88 -18.59 -9.40
N ALA A 102 -1.87 -18.17 -8.13
CA ALA A 102 -1.87 -19.10 -7.00
C ALA A 102 -3.14 -19.98 -6.98
N GLY A 103 -4.31 -19.39 -7.24
CA GLY A 103 -5.57 -20.12 -7.34
C GLY A 103 -5.60 -21.12 -8.50
N GLU A 104 -5.07 -20.75 -9.67
CA GLU A 104 -4.99 -21.66 -10.82
C GLU A 104 -3.97 -22.77 -10.60
N LEU A 105 -2.83 -22.49 -9.95
CA LEU A 105 -1.86 -23.53 -9.53
C LEU A 105 -2.52 -24.56 -8.60
N LEU A 106 -3.29 -24.11 -7.61
CA LEU A 106 -4.04 -25.01 -6.72
C LEU A 106 -5.08 -25.84 -7.47
N LYS A 107 -5.79 -25.23 -8.43
CA LYS A 107 -6.75 -25.92 -9.30
C LYS A 107 -6.08 -26.97 -10.21
N LYS A 108 -4.91 -26.66 -10.78
CA LYS A 108 -4.14 -27.62 -11.58
C LYS A 108 -3.59 -28.75 -10.72
N SER A 109 -3.23 -28.45 -9.47
CA SER A 109 -2.78 -29.46 -8.50
C SER A 109 -3.87 -30.46 -8.14
N GLU A 110 -5.13 -30.04 -8.07
CA GLU A 110 -6.27 -30.94 -7.82
C GLU A 110 -6.31 -32.11 -8.83
N ASN A 111 -6.12 -31.82 -10.12
CA ASN A 111 -6.07 -32.85 -11.17
C ASN A 111 -4.89 -33.83 -11.01
N LEU A 112 -3.75 -33.32 -10.53
CA LEU A 112 -2.56 -34.13 -10.28
C LEU A 112 -2.75 -35.02 -9.03
N LEU A 113 -3.41 -34.51 -7.99
CA LEU A 113 -3.77 -35.28 -6.79
C LEU A 113 -4.76 -36.41 -7.13
N ASP A 114 -5.73 -36.13 -7.99
CA ASP A 114 -6.69 -37.12 -8.50
C ASP A 114 -6.00 -38.20 -9.36
N SER A 115 -4.88 -37.86 -9.98
CA SER A 115 -4.00 -38.79 -10.69
C SER A 115 -3.02 -39.55 -9.77
N ASP A 116 -3.26 -39.54 -8.46
CA ASP A 116 -2.44 -40.19 -7.42
C ASP A 116 -0.96 -39.74 -7.42
N ILE A 117 -0.71 -38.47 -7.77
CA ILE A 117 0.61 -37.84 -7.60
C ILE A 117 0.71 -37.28 -6.18
N HIS A 118 1.80 -37.58 -5.49
CA HIS A 118 2.00 -37.12 -4.12
C HIS A 118 2.20 -35.59 -4.08
N PRO A 119 1.58 -34.85 -3.14
CA PRO A 119 1.69 -33.39 -3.03
C PRO A 119 3.14 -32.88 -3.02
N THR A 120 4.06 -33.60 -2.38
CA THR A 120 5.49 -33.28 -2.37
C THR A 120 6.12 -33.26 -3.76
N ILE A 121 5.73 -34.17 -4.65
CA ILE A 121 6.24 -34.22 -6.03
C ILE A 121 5.68 -33.03 -6.83
N ILE A 122 4.42 -32.66 -6.60
CA ILE A 122 3.80 -31.48 -7.21
C ILE A 122 4.56 -30.22 -6.76
N ALA A 123 4.75 -30.05 -5.45
CA ALA A 123 5.48 -28.93 -4.88
C ALA A 123 6.92 -28.84 -5.40
N MET A 124 7.63 -29.97 -5.52
CA MET A 124 8.97 -30.00 -6.11
C MET A 124 8.97 -29.60 -7.59
N GLY A 125 7.96 -30.01 -8.37
CA GLY A 125 7.81 -29.61 -9.75
C GLY A 125 7.51 -28.11 -9.89
N TYR A 126 6.62 -27.57 -9.05
CA TYR A 126 6.31 -26.14 -9.03
C TYR A 126 7.52 -25.28 -8.67
N ARG A 127 8.33 -25.70 -7.69
CA ARG A 127 9.57 -25.01 -7.35
C ARG A 127 10.53 -24.91 -8.54
N LYS A 128 10.76 -26.03 -9.23
CA LYS A 128 11.61 -26.07 -10.43
C LYS A 128 11.04 -25.19 -11.56
N ALA A 129 9.72 -25.20 -11.72
CA ALA A 129 9.05 -24.36 -12.71
C ALA A 129 9.19 -22.88 -12.38
N ALA A 130 9.04 -22.49 -11.11
CA ALA A 130 9.18 -21.11 -10.64
C ALA A 130 10.62 -20.61 -10.83
N GLU A 131 11.63 -21.41 -10.46
CA GLU A 131 13.06 -21.09 -10.70
C GLU A 131 13.32 -20.89 -12.20
N LYS A 132 12.84 -21.81 -13.05
CA LYS A 132 13.01 -21.68 -14.49
C LYS A 132 12.25 -20.50 -15.08
N ALA A 133 11.06 -20.17 -14.56
CA ALA A 133 10.28 -19.01 -14.98
C ALA A 133 11.03 -17.70 -14.71
N GLN A 134 11.74 -17.60 -13.58
CA GLN A 134 12.57 -16.43 -13.27
C GLN A 134 13.73 -16.28 -14.28
N GLU A 135 14.41 -17.37 -14.63
CA GLU A 135 15.45 -17.34 -15.68
C GLU A 135 14.88 -16.85 -17.01
N VAL A 136 13.68 -17.32 -17.38
CA VAL A 136 13.00 -16.89 -18.61
C VAL A 136 12.63 -15.41 -18.57
N LEU A 137 12.17 -14.89 -17.43
CA LEU A 137 11.88 -13.47 -17.26
C LEU A 137 13.12 -12.61 -17.45
N ASP A 138 14.28 -13.04 -16.95
CA ASP A 138 15.54 -12.33 -17.16
C ASP A 138 15.97 -12.34 -18.64
N GLU A 139 15.66 -13.40 -19.39
CA GLU A 139 15.97 -13.49 -20.83
C GLU A 139 15.07 -12.60 -21.71
N ILE A 140 13.83 -12.34 -21.30
CA ILE A 140 12.86 -11.54 -22.09
C ILE A 140 12.79 -10.08 -21.65
N ALA A 141 13.49 -9.72 -20.57
CA ALA A 141 13.55 -8.37 -20.04
C ALA A 141 14.13 -7.38 -21.07
N ILE A 142 13.65 -6.16 -21.01
CA ILE A 142 14.15 -5.01 -21.76
C ILE A 142 14.95 -4.18 -20.75
N ASP A 143 16.24 -4.00 -21.03
CA ASP A 143 17.17 -3.15 -20.28
C ASP A 143 17.16 -1.70 -20.81
N ASP A 144 17.86 -0.80 -20.12
CA ASP A 144 18.04 0.63 -20.44
C ASP A 144 16.72 1.43 -20.41
N VAL A 145 16.14 1.56 -19.21
CA VAL A 145 14.87 2.28 -19.01
C VAL A 145 15.12 3.79 -19.04
N ASP A 146 14.52 4.48 -20.00
CA ASP A 146 14.49 5.94 -20.07
C ASP A 146 13.26 6.54 -19.36
N SER A 147 13.29 7.85 -19.13
CA SER A 147 12.18 8.57 -18.50
C SER A 147 10.87 8.45 -19.30
N GLU A 148 10.94 8.33 -20.64
CA GLU A 148 9.76 8.03 -21.46
C GLU A 148 9.17 6.65 -21.16
N THR A 149 10.01 5.65 -20.89
CA THR A 149 9.57 4.32 -20.46
C THR A 149 8.97 4.35 -19.06
N LEU A 150 9.53 5.14 -18.13
CA LEU A 150 8.92 5.35 -16.80
C LEU A 150 7.50 5.94 -16.91
N VAL A 151 7.30 6.91 -17.82
CA VAL A 151 5.96 7.45 -18.08
C VAL A 151 5.02 6.38 -18.62
N LYS A 152 5.47 5.51 -19.55
CA LYS A 152 4.67 4.40 -20.07
C LYS A 152 4.32 3.37 -19.00
N VAL A 153 5.24 3.10 -18.07
CA VAL A 153 5.03 2.22 -16.93
C VAL A 153 3.98 2.81 -15.98
N ALA A 154 4.14 4.08 -15.59
CA ALA A 154 3.17 4.80 -14.76
C ALA A 154 1.79 4.83 -15.42
N MET A 155 1.74 5.11 -16.73
CA MET A 155 0.51 5.03 -17.49
C MET A 155 -0.09 3.63 -17.37
N THR A 156 0.67 2.57 -17.60
CA THR A 156 0.16 1.18 -17.56
C THR A 156 -0.48 0.85 -16.21
N ALA A 157 0.19 1.16 -15.10
CA ALA A 157 -0.30 0.92 -13.73
C ALA A 157 -1.62 1.66 -13.38
N MET A 158 -1.87 2.81 -14.01
CA MET A 158 -3.09 3.61 -13.78
C MET A 158 -4.28 3.20 -14.65
N THR A 159 -4.11 2.30 -15.63
CA THR A 159 -5.15 1.97 -16.61
C THR A 159 -6.33 1.24 -15.97
N GLY A 160 -7.57 1.68 -16.21
CA GLY A 160 -8.78 1.04 -15.69
C GLY A 160 -9.13 1.43 -14.26
N LYS A 161 -8.42 2.40 -13.66
CA LYS A 161 -8.66 2.92 -12.30
C LYS A 161 -9.32 4.30 -12.30
N GLY A 162 -10.12 4.61 -13.32
CA GLY A 162 -10.89 5.87 -13.40
C GLY A 162 -10.07 7.14 -13.70
N THR A 163 -8.80 6.99 -14.11
CA THR A 163 -7.86 8.09 -14.40
C THR A 163 -7.73 8.38 -15.90
N GLU A 164 -8.55 7.78 -16.77
CA GLU A 164 -8.32 7.73 -18.22
C GLU A 164 -8.19 9.11 -18.87
N ALA A 165 -8.94 10.10 -18.39
CA ALA A 165 -8.91 11.46 -18.94
C ALA A 165 -7.62 12.23 -18.61
N ALA A 166 -6.99 11.94 -17.46
CA ALA A 166 -5.82 12.67 -16.95
C ALA A 166 -4.57 11.79 -16.80
N ARG A 167 -4.57 10.60 -17.42
CA ARG A 167 -3.55 9.57 -17.28
C ARG A 167 -2.14 10.05 -17.65
N GLU A 168 -1.99 10.73 -18.79
CA GLU A 168 -0.67 11.19 -19.24
C GLU A 168 -0.13 12.35 -18.39
N PRO A 169 -0.90 13.42 -18.06
CA PRO A 169 -0.47 14.44 -17.11
C PRO A 169 -0.07 13.87 -15.74
N LEU A 170 -0.90 12.98 -15.17
CA LEU A 170 -0.60 12.36 -13.87
C LEU A 170 0.65 11.48 -13.93
N ALA A 171 0.84 10.72 -15.02
CA ALA A 171 2.01 9.88 -15.19
C ALA A 171 3.31 10.70 -15.16
N LYS A 172 3.33 11.87 -15.81
CA LYS A 172 4.47 12.79 -15.79
C LYS A 172 4.73 13.29 -14.37
N LEU A 173 3.69 13.74 -13.66
CA LEU A 173 3.84 14.19 -12.27
C LEU A 173 4.37 13.09 -11.34
N ILE A 174 3.94 11.84 -11.53
CA ILE A 174 4.44 10.70 -10.74
C ILE A 174 5.91 10.46 -11.03
N VAL A 175 6.32 10.45 -12.29
CA VAL A 175 7.73 10.25 -12.67
C VAL A 175 8.59 11.39 -12.13
N ASP A 176 8.16 12.64 -12.31
CA ASP A 176 8.87 13.81 -11.76
C ASP A 176 9.02 13.72 -10.23
N ALA A 177 7.98 13.25 -9.52
CA ALA A 177 8.01 13.06 -8.08
C ALA A 177 8.98 11.96 -7.64
N VAL A 178 9.00 10.83 -8.35
CA VAL A 178 9.91 9.70 -8.07
C VAL A 178 11.36 10.08 -8.38
N GLU A 179 11.62 10.72 -9.52
CA GLU A 179 12.95 11.20 -9.89
C GLU A 179 13.47 12.27 -8.91
N ALA A 180 12.59 13.10 -8.34
CA ALA A 180 12.97 14.11 -7.35
C ALA A 180 13.42 13.52 -5.99
N VAL A 181 12.94 12.33 -5.62
CA VAL A 181 13.29 11.66 -4.35
C VAL A 181 14.29 10.52 -4.50
N ALA A 182 14.66 10.17 -5.74
CA ALA A 182 15.62 9.12 -6.04
C ALA A 182 17.06 9.57 -5.67
N GLU A 183 17.72 8.82 -4.78
CA GLU A 183 19.13 9.03 -4.43
C GLU A 183 19.91 7.73 -4.71
N ASP A 184 20.98 7.83 -5.52
CA ASP A 184 21.87 6.69 -5.85
C ASP A 184 21.18 5.42 -6.38
N GLY A 185 19.99 5.57 -6.98
CA GLY A 185 19.20 4.45 -7.53
C GLY A 185 18.24 3.79 -6.54
N GLU A 186 18.16 4.28 -5.30
CA GLU A 186 17.14 3.89 -4.32
C GLU A 186 16.05 4.97 -4.21
N VAL A 187 14.79 4.55 -4.07
CA VAL A 187 13.64 5.45 -3.99
C VAL A 187 12.95 5.28 -2.64
N ASP A 188 13.07 6.28 -1.76
CA ASP A 188 12.31 6.30 -0.50
C ASP A 188 10.91 6.88 -0.75
N ILE A 189 9.92 6.00 -0.96
CA ILE A 189 8.53 6.36 -1.22
C ILE A 189 7.93 7.21 -0.08
N ASP A 190 8.40 7.09 1.17
CA ASP A 190 7.90 7.88 2.30
C ASP A 190 8.13 9.39 2.10
N ASN A 191 9.07 9.77 1.24
CA ASN A 191 9.35 11.15 0.90
C ASN A 191 8.32 11.77 -0.05
N ILE A 192 7.52 10.95 -0.75
CA ILE A 192 6.44 11.44 -1.59
C ILE A 192 5.18 11.53 -0.74
N LYS A 193 4.74 12.76 -0.47
CA LYS A 193 3.47 13.01 0.20
C LYS A 193 2.36 13.12 -0.84
N ILE A 194 1.25 12.45 -0.62
CA ILE A 194 0.02 12.68 -1.39
C ILE A 194 -0.93 13.48 -0.53
N GLU A 195 -1.29 14.67 -0.98
CA GLU A 195 -2.30 15.52 -0.34
C GLU A 195 -3.49 15.66 -1.29
N LYS A 196 -4.70 15.37 -0.79
CA LYS A 196 -5.88 15.18 -1.63
C LYS A 196 -6.98 16.16 -1.26
N LYS A 197 -7.58 16.81 -2.27
CA LYS A 197 -8.72 17.73 -2.05
C LYS A 197 -9.71 17.66 -3.22
N ASP A 198 -10.99 17.53 -2.89
CA ASP A 198 -12.08 17.53 -3.88
C ASP A 198 -12.49 18.95 -4.31
N GLY A 199 -13.35 19.03 -5.33
CA GLY A 199 -13.92 20.29 -5.84
C GLY A 199 -13.19 20.90 -7.04
N ALA A 200 -12.37 20.12 -7.76
CA ALA A 200 -11.70 20.57 -9.00
C ALA A 200 -11.60 19.44 -10.03
N VAL A 201 -11.05 19.73 -11.22
CA VAL A 201 -10.74 18.70 -12.22
C VAL A 201 -9.40 18.04 -11.91
N VAL A 202 -9.22 16.79 -12.35
CA VAL A 202 -8.00 16.01 -12.08
C VAL A 202 -6.76 16.63 -12.71
N GLU A 203 -6.93 17.32 -13.85
CA GLU A 203 -5.87 18.04 -14.57
C GLU A 203 -5.27 19.21 -13.77
N GLU A 204 -5.96 19.70 -12.73
CA GLU A 204 -5.43 20.71 -11.81
C GLU A 204 -4.51 20.12 -10.72
N SER A 205 -4.24 18.81 -10.76
CA SER A 205 -3.26 18.20 -9.86
C SER A 205 -1.85 18.69 -10.19
N THR A 206 -1.04 18.93 -9.17
CA THR A 206 0.30 19.53 -9.32
C THR A 206 1.31 18.85 -8.42
N LEU A 207 2.56 18.77 -8.88
CA LEU A 207 3.70 18.44 -8.03
C LEU A 207 4.21 19.72 -7.35
N VAL A 208 4.29 19.68 -6.02
CA VAL A 208 4.87 20.74 -5.21
C VAL A 208 6.21 20.26 -4.67
N GLU A 209 7.28 20.97 -5.03
CA GLU A 209 8.64 20.75 -4.51
C GLU A 209 8.73 21.24 -3.05
N GLY A 210 8.12 20.48 -2.15
CA GLY A 210 8.04 20.75 -0.72
C GLY A 210 6.85 20.06 -0.08
N VAL A 211 6.31 20.65 0.99
CA VAL A 211 5.29 20.01 1.84
C VAL A 211 4.04 20.87 1.96
N ILE A 212 2.89 20.29 1.64
CA ILE A 212 1.59 20.88 1.94
C ILE A 212 1.14 20.43 3.32
N VAL A 213 0.58 21.34 4.12
CA VAL A 213 -0.02 21.03 5.42
C VAL A 213 -1.49 21.42 5.39
N ASP A 214 -2.38 20.44 5.61
CA ASP A 214 -3.84 20.63 5.70
C ASP A 214 -4.25 21.29 7.03
N LYS A 215 -3.76 22.52 7.23
CA LYS A 215 -4.02 23.41 8.37
C LYS A 215 -3.95 24.86 7.93
N GLU A 216 -4.71 25.67 8.64
CA GLU A 216 -4.69 27.13 8.58
C GLU A 216 -3.73 27.72 9.63
N ARG A 217 -3.37 28.98 9.44
CA ARG A 217 -2.69 29.79 10.46
C ARG A 217 -3.58 29.92 11.69
N VAL A 218 -2.96 29.92 12.87
CA VAL A 218 -3.73 29.96 14.13
C VAL A 218 -4.39 31.30 14.42
N HIS A 219 -3.92 32.40 13.83
CA HIS A 219 -4.44 33.75 14.09
C HIS A 219 -4.50 34.60 12.80
N PRO A 220 -5.62 35.30 12.51
CA PRO A 220 -5.76 36.11 11.29
C PRO A 220 -4.79 37.28 11.16
N GLY A 221 -4.23 37.74 12.28
CA GLY A 221 -3.20 38.79 12.29
C GLY A 221 -1.79 38.28 11.96
N MET A 222 -1.60 36.99 11.72
CA MET A 222 -0.35 36.43 11.22
C MET A 222 -0.21 36.70 9.72
N PRO A 223 1.01 36.81 9.19
CA PRO A 223 1.22 36.96 7.75
C PRO A 223 0.65 35.75 7.00
N SER A 224 0.03 35.99 5.85
CA SER A 224 -0.46 34.95 4.93
C SER A 224 0.64 34.37 4.03
N GLU A 225 1.72 35.13 3.83
CA GLU A 225 2.84 34.79 2.96
C GLU A 225 4.14 35.23 3.62
N ILE A 226 5.14 34.36 3.62
CA ILE A 226 6.49 34.63 4.09
C ILE A 226 7.47 34.17 3.02
N LYS A 227 8.34 35.09 2.58
CA LYS A 227 9.50 34.80 1.72
C LYS A 227 10.75 34.62 2.56
N ASP A 228 11.69 33.79 2.09
CA ASP A 228 12.90 33.39 2.82
C ASP A 228 12.53 32.87 4.23
N ALA A 229 11.68 31.83 4.24
CA ALA A 229 11.16 31.24 5.45
C ALA A 229 12.26 30.49 6.22
N LYS A 230 12.35 30.81 7.52
CA LYS A 230 13.13 30.13 8.55
C LYS A 230 12.17 29.39 9.47
N ILE A 231 12.13 28.08 9.31
CA ILE A 231 11.07 27.21 9.84
C ILE A 231 11.56 26.52 11.11
N ALA A 232 10.82 26.72 12.21
CA ALA A 232 10.99 25.98 13.45
C ALA A 232 9.97 24.82 13.52
N LEU A 233 10.46 23.60 13.77
CA LEU A 233 9.62 22.42 13.98
C LEU A 233 9.68 22.01 15.45
N VAL A 234 8.53 22.05 16.14
CA VAL A 234 8.48 21.85 17.59
C VAL A 234 7.48 20.76 17.97
N ASN A 235 7.94 19.80 18.77
CA ASN A 235 7.13 18.75 19.40
C ASN A 235 6.87 19.07 20.88
N ALA A 236 6.46 20.30 21.15
CA ALA A 236 6.09 20.81 22.46
C ALA A 236 4.82 21.67 22.32
N PRO A 237 3.97 21.73 23.36
CA PRO A 237 2.88 22.69 23.35
C PRO A 237 3.41 24.08 23.73
N LEU A 238 2.86 25.11 23.12
CA LEU A 238 3.08 26.50 23.52
C LEU A 238 1.93 26.92 24.43
N GLU A 239 1.92 26.36 25.64
CA GLU A 239 0.92 26.62 26.68
C GLU A 239 1.59 26.61 28.05
N VAL A 240 0.90 27.14 29.07
CA VAL A 240 1.37 27.08 30.46
C VAL A 240 1.49 25.60 30.86
N LYS A 241 2.70 25.18 31.24
CA LYS A 241 2.96 23.79 31.63
C LYS A 241 2.26 23.47 32.94
N GLU A 242 1.38 22.49 32.93
CA GLU A 242 0.89 21.87 34.16
C GLU A 242 2.05 21.09 34.82
N THR A 243 2.08 21.10 36.15
CA THR A 243 3.07 20.37 36.92
C THR A 243 2.76 18.87 36.90
N GLU A 244 3.77 18.02 36.69
CA GLU A 244 3.59 16.55 36.71
C GLU A 244 3.17 16.00 38.08
N VAL A 245 3.40 16.77 39.14
CA VAL A 245 2.90 16.51 40.49
C VAL A 245 1.69 17.36 40.78
N ASP A 246 0.74 16.84 41.56
CA ASP A 246 -0.42 17.58 42.06
C ASP A 246 0.05 18.78 42.90
N ALA A 247 0.15 19.95 42.27
CA ALA A 247 0.51 21.20 42.91
C ALA A 247 -0.74 22.06 43.08
N GLU A 248 -1.16 22.29 44.33
CA GLU A 248 -2.29 23.16 44.64
C GLU A 248 -1.78 24.58 44.98
N ILE A 249 -2.08 25.55 44.13
CA ILE A 249 -1.76 26.96 44.38
C ILE A 249 -2.92 27.60 45.14
N ARG A 250 -2.68 28.01 46.40
CA ARG A 250 -3.68 28.71 47.23
C ARG A 250 -3.47 30.21 47.19
N ILE A 251 -4.37 30.89 46.50
CA ILE A 251 -4.37 32.35 46.37
C ILE A 251 -5.20 32.94 47.51
N THR A 252 -4.56 33.72 48.40
CA THR A 252 -5.19 34.26 49.63
C THR A 252 -5.49 35.75 49.56
N ASP A 253 -4.92 36.47 48.60
CA ASP A 253 -5.16 37.89 48.39
C ASP A 253 -5.17 38.28 46.89
N PRO A 254 -5.80 39.41 46.52
CA PRO A 254 -5.88 39.84 45.13
C PRO A 254 -4.53 40.16 44.47
N ALA A 255 -3.50 40.53 45.23
CA ALA A 255 -2.19 40.84 44.65
C ALA A 255 -1.45 39.55 44.22
N GLN A 256 -1.61 38.47 44.98
CA GLN A 256 -1.16 37.13 44.58
C GLN A 256 -1.84 36.65 43.29
N MET A 257 -3.14 36.93 43.13
CA MET A 257 -3.86 36.61 41.88
C MET A 257 -3.25 37.34 40.69
N GLN A 258 -2.98 38.65 40.83
CA GLN A 258 -2.41 39.45 39.76
C GLN A 258 -0.99 38.97 39.39
N ALA A 259 -0.14 38.69 40.39
CA ALA A 259 1.20 38.18 40.16
C ALA A 259 1.21 36.80 39.49
N PHE A 260 0.23 35.95 39.80
CA PHE A 260 0.07 34.65 39.16
C PHE A 260 -0.27 34.80 37.66
N ILE A 261 -1.25 35.65 37.32
CA ILE A 261 -1.62 35.94 35.93
C ILE A 261 -0.42 36.52 35.17
N GLU A 262 0.28 37.50 35.75
CA GLU A 262 1.47 38.11 35.13
C GLU A 262 2.59 37.08 34.89
N GLN A 263 2.75 36.11 35.80
CA GLN A 263 3.72 35.05 35.64
C GLN A 263 3.32 34.05 34.55
N GLU A 264 2.04 33.69 34.44
CA GLU A 264 1.53 32.89 33.31
C GLU A 264 1.75 33.58 31.98
N GLU A 265 1.40 34.87 31.89
CA GLU A 265 1.63 35.67 30.68
C GLU A 265 3.11 35.72 30.31
N LYS A 266 3.97 35.91 31.32
CA LYS A 266 5.41 35.94 31.13
C LYS A 266 5.96 34.60 30.65
N MET A 267 5.51 33.47 31.20
CA MET A 267 5.96 32.14 30.77
C MET A 267 5.67 31.89 29.29
N VAL A 268 4.45 32.25 28.84
CA VAL A 268 4.06 32.12 27.43
C VAL A 268 4.86 33.08 26.55
N LYS A 269 5.08 34.30 27.02
CA LYS A 269 5.87 35.29 26.28
C LYS A 269 7.33 34.87 26.14
N ASP A 270 7.95 34.36 27.20
CA ASP A 270 9.34 33.89 27.18
C ASP A 270 9.53 32.77 26.15
N MET A 271 8.56 31.85 26.02
CA MET A 271 8.56 30.81 24.96
C MET A 271 8.52 31.40 23.55
N VAL A 272 7.71 32.43 23.31
CA VAL A 272 7.65 33.10 22.00
C VAL A 272 8.91 33.89 21.72
N ASP A 273 9.44 34.58 22.74
CA ASP A 273 10.68 35.37 22.63
C ASP A 273 11.87 34.44 22.30
N GLN A 274 11.91 33.20 22.79
CA GLN A 274 12.91 32.19 22.41
C GLN A 274 12.86 31.84 20.91
N ILE A 275 11.66 31.63 20.36
CA ILE A 275 11.46 31.29 18.93
C ILE A 275 11.90 32.47 18.04
N VAL A 276 11.54 33.68 18.44
CA VAL A 276 11.93 34.91 17.73
C VAL A 276 13.44 35.15 17.86
N ALA A 277 14.04 34.86 19.02
CA ALA A 277 15.49 34.99 19.25
C ALA A 277 16.31 34.00 18.41
N ALA A 278 15.80 32.78 18.18
CA ALA A 278 16.39 31.84 17.24
C ALA A 278 16.33 32.36 15.78
N GLY A 279 15.40 33.27 15.49
CA GLY A 279 15.22 33.90 14.19
C GLY A 279 14.22 33.20 13.29
N ALA A 280 13.33 32.38 13.85
CA ALA A 280 12.26 31.72 13.10
C ALA A 280 11.17 32.72 12.70
N ASN A 281 10.70 32.63 11.46
CA ASN A 281 9.54 33.39 10.95
C ASN A 281 8.34 32.48 10.67
N VAL A 282 8.53 31.16 10.68
CA VAL A 282 7.47 30.15 10.57
C VAL A 282 7.64 29.13 11.69
N LEU A 283 6.53 28.73 12.32
CA LEU A 283 6.49 27.74 13.39
C LEU A 283 5.45 26.66 13.08
N PHE A 284 5.89 25.40 13.02
CA PHE A 284 4.99 24.24 13.03
C PHE A 284 5.09 23.53 14.38
N ALA A 285 3.99 23.53 15.14
CA ALA A 285 3.88 22.83 16.40
C ALA A 285 3.05 21.55 16.26
N GLN A 286 3.59 20.42 16.75
CA GLN A 286 2.86 19.16 16.80
C GLN A 286 1.67 19.22 17.77
N LYS A 287 1.77 20.04 18.81
CA LYS A 287 0.78 20.17 19.88
C LYS A 287 0.02 21.50 19.78
N GLY A 288 -0.68 21.87 20.85
CA GLY A 288 -1.46 23.11 20.92
C GLY A 288 -0.59 24.36 20.97
N ILE A 289 -1.19 25.49 20.60
CA ILE A 289 -0.65 26.84 20.80
C ILE A 289 -1.77 27.63 21.47
N ASP A 290 -1.50 28.13 22.68
CA ASP A 290 -2.46 28.91 23.48
C ASP A 290 -2.76 30.28 22.85
N ASP A 291 -3.94 30.84 23.12
CA ASP A 291 -4.40 32.08 22.50
C ASP A 291 -3.48 33.28 22.80
N LEU A 292 -2.87 33.31 23.99
CA LEU A 292 -1.91 34.34 24.35
C LEU A 292 -0.62 34.21 23.50
N ALA A 293 -0.15 32.97 23.29
CA ALA A 293 1.01 32.70 22.44
C ALA A 293 0.73 33.10 20.99
N GLN A 294 -0.46 32.80 20.48
CA GLN A 294 -0.90 33.19 19.13
C GLN A 294 -0.83 34.71 18.93
N HIS A 295 -1.29 35.48 19.92
CA HIS A 295 -1.25 36.94 19.86
C HIS A 295 0.18 37.50 19.87
N TYR A 296 1.08 36.93 20.68
CA TYR A 296 2.49 37.35 20.68
C TYR A 296 3.21 36.96 19.38
N LEU A 297 2.98 35.76 18.84
CA LEU A 297 3.52 35.31 17.56
C LEU A 297 3.04 36.20 16.41
N SER A 298 1.75 36.57 16.40
CA SER A 298 1.18 37.49 15.42
C SER A 298 1.83 38.88 15.49
N LYS A 299 2.12 39.40 16.69
CA LYS A 299 2.85 40.68 16.85
C LYS A 299 4.31 40.60 16.39
N ALA A 300 4.93 39.44 16.55
CA ALA A 300 6.29 39.19 16.06
C ALA A 300 6.34 38.95 14.54
N GLY A 301 5.18 38.79 13.89
CA GLY A 301 5.11 38.48 12.45
C GLY A 301 5.49 37.05 12.13
N VAL A 302 5.34 36.12 13.07
CA VAL A 302 5.63 34.69 12.88
C VAL A 302 4.35 33.98 12.45
N LEU A 303 4.40 33.26 11.32
CA LEU A 303 3.32 32.36 10.91
C LEU A 303 3.38 31.10 11.75
N ALA A 304 2.31 30.77 12.47
CA ALA A 304 2.28 29.60 13.34
C ALA A 304 1.12 28.66 13.01
N VAL A 305 1.41 27.36 13.10
CA VAL A 305 0.48 26.26 12.84
C VAL A 305 0.49 25.32 14.05
N ARG A 306 -0.68 24.92 14.52
CA ARG A 306 -0.84 24.01 15.68
C ARG A 306 -1.39 22.66 15.26
N ARG A 307 -1.16 21.64 16.09
CA ARG A 307 -1.69 20.28 15.92
C ARG A 307 -1.34 19.67 14.55
N VAL A 308 -0.10 19.89 14.11
CA VAL A 308 0.44 19.30 12.88
C VAL A 308 0.67 17.80 13.09
N LYS A 309 0.34 16.97 12.10
CA LYS A 309 0.54 15.51 12.22
C LYS A 309 2.03 15.20 12.32
N LYS A 310 2.38 14.14 13.07
CA LYS A 310 3.77 13.69 13.20
C LYS A 310 4.42 13.39 11.83
N SER A 311 3.67 12.76 10.93
CA SER A 311 4.11 12.46 9.56
C SER A 311 4.45 13.72 8.77
N ASP A 312 3.66 14.79 8.92
CA ASP A 312 3.89 16.06 8.23
C ASP A 312 5.13 16.77 8.79
N ILE A 313 5.36 16.73 10.11
CA ILE A 313 6.57 17.29 10.72
C ILE A 313 7.82 16.57 10.24
N GLN A 314 7.78 15.23 10.13
CA GLN A 314 8.90 14.46 9.60
C GLN A 314 9.20 14.83 8.14
N LYS A 315 8.16 14.98 7.31
CA LYS A 315 8.31 15.42 5.92
C LYS A 315 8.82 16.85 5.79
N LEU A 316 8.32 17.78 6.62
CA LEU A 316 8.83 19.14 6.70
C LEU A 316 10.31 19.17 7.12
N SER A 317 10.71 18.32 8.07
CA SER A 317 12.11 18.19 8.49
C SER A 317 13.00 17.73 7.33
N ARG A 318 12.57 16.70 6.58
CA ARG A 318 13.29 16.20 5.40
C ARG A 318 13.33 17.21 4.25
N ALA A 319 12.25 17.95 4.01
CA ALA A 319 12.19 18.94 2.93
C ALA A 319 13.03 20.19 3.24
N THR A 320 12.93 20.70 4.48
CA THR A 320 13.51 22.01 4.86
C THR A 320 14.88 21.91 5.55
N GLY A 321 15.28 20.71 5.97
CA GLY A 321 16.48 20.47 6.78
C GLY A 321 16.34 20.84 8.26
N ALA A 322 15.16 21.22 8.73
CA ALA A 322 14.92 21.59 10.13
C ALA A 322 15.07 20.39 11.09
N ASN A 323 15.62 20.64 12.28
CA ASN A 323 15.61 19.67 13.37
C ASN A 323 14.29 19.75 14.14
N VAL A 324 13.72 18.59 14.49
CA VAL A 324 12.49 18.54 15.30
C VAL A 324 12.85 18.68 16.79
N ILE A 325 12.53 19.84 17.36
CA ILE A 325 12.90 20.19 18.73
C ILE A 325 11.79 19.81 19.71
N THR A 326 12.14 19.18 20.83
CA THR A 326 11.19 18.81 21.89
C THR A 326 11.19 19.78 23.06
N ASN A 327 12.28 20.50 23.30
CA ASN A 327 12.36 21.55 24.30
C ASN A 327 12.74 22.89 23.67
N LEU A 328 11.93 23.93 23.89
CA LEU A 328 12.13 25.26 23.30
C LEU A 328 13.45 25.91 23.76
N ASP A 329 13.95 25.54 24.95
CA ASP A 329 15.23 26.06 25.47
C ASP A 329 16.44 25.65 24.61
N ASP A 330 16.33 24.54 23.88
CA ASP A 330 17.39 24.00 23.03
C ASP A 330 17.31 24.56 21.59
N LEU A 331 16.28 25.35 21.27
CA LEU A 331 16.07 25.87 19.93
C LEU A 331 17.13 26.92 19.57
N THR A 332 17.98 26.59 18.59
CA THR A 332 18.98 27.52 18.05
C THR A 332 18.72 27.85 16.58
N ALA A 333 19.47 28.81 16.05
CA ALA A 333 19.39 29.18 14.63
C ALA A 333 19.85 28.05 13.69
N GLU A 334 20.65 27.08 14.18
CA GLU A 334 21.13 25.93 13.39
C GLU A 334 20.04 24.86 13.22
N ASP A 335 19.02 24.86 14.09
CA ASP A 335 17.92 23.90 14.05
C ASP A 335 16.81 24.31 13.07
N LEU A 336 16.88 25.54 12.55
CA LEU A 336 15.88 26.09 11.66
C LEU A 336 16.05 25.58 10.23
N GLY A 337 14.95 25.12 9.65
CA GLY A 337 14.89 24.78 8.23
C GLY A 337 14.74 26.02 7.36
N GLN A 338 14.99 25.86 6.07
CA GLN A 338 14.88 26.93 5.08
C GLN A 338 13.92 26.54 3.95
N ALA A 339 13.07 27.50 3.55
CA ALA A 339 12.21 27.40 2.38
C ALA A 339 12.10 28.77 1.70
N GLY A 340 12.02 28.82 0.37
CA GLY A 340 11.90 30.09 -0.35
C GLY A 340 10.58 30.79 -0.08
N ILE A 341 9.48 30.03 0.00
CA ILE A 341 8.15 30.58 0.28
C ILE A 341 7.30 29.67 1.17
N VAL A 342 6.62 30.28 2.14
CA VAL A 342 5.55 29.66 2.92
C VAL A 342 4.30 30.52 2.77
N GLU A 343 3.26 29.96 2.16
CA GLU A 343 2.03 30.67 1.83
C GLU A 343 0.80 29.88 2.26
N GLU A 344 -0.16 30.58 2.88
CA GLU A 344 -1.50 30.06 3.10
C GLU A 344 -2.37 30.33 1.87
N ARG A 345 -2.75 29.25 1.17
CA ARG A 345 -3.62 29.31 0.00
C ARG A 345 -4.98 28.72 0.33
N LYS A 346 -6.02 29.39 -0.20
CA LYS A 346 -7.39 28.89 -0.11
C LYS A 346 -7.69 27.98 -1.29
N VAL A 347 -7.91 26.70 -1.03
CA VAL A 347 -8.24 25.70 -2.04
C VAL A 347 -9.56 25.01 -1.69
N SER A 348 -10.51 25.02 -2.62
CA SER A 348 -11.86 24.45 -2.42
C SER A 348 -12.61 24.98 -1.19
N GLY A 349 -12.30 26.19 -0.73
CA GLY A 349 -12.96 26.81 0.42
C GLY A 349 -12.24 26.60 1.76
N GLU A 350 -11.22 25.75 1.80
CA GLU A 350 -10.38 25.48 2.98
C GLU A 350 -9.01 26.15 2.83
N GLU A 351 -8.41 26.55 3.96
CA GLU A 351 -7.08 27.16 4.00
C GLU A 351 -6.04 26.08 4.29
N MET A 352 -5.00 26.03 3.45
CA MET A 352 -3.88 25.11 3.59
C MET A 352 -2.57 25.87 3.41
N ILE A 353 -1.51 25.35 4.04
CA ILE A 353 -0.20 25.97 3.99
C ILE A 353 0.71 25.21 3.04
N PHE A 354 1.27 25.93 2.08
CA PHE A 354 2.21 25.45 1.10
C PHE A 354 3.61 25.89 1.52
N VAL A 355 4.52 24.93 1.68
CA VAL A 355 5.95 25.18 1.92
C VAL A 355 6.67 24.76 0.64
N GLU A 356 7.16 25.73 -0.13
CA GLU A 356 7.75 25.52 -1.47
C GLU A 356 9.17 26.11 -1.54
N GLU A 357 9.90 25.76 -2.61
CA GLU A 357 11.28 26.22 -2.85
C GLU A 357 12.24 25.82 -1.70
N CYS A 358 12.12 24.59 -1.20
CA CYS A 358 13.03 24.10 -0.16
C CYS A 358 14.39 23.72 -0.77
N SER A 359 15.48 24.32 -0.28
CA SER A 359 16.83 24.05 -0.78
C SER A 359 17.28 22.63 -0.41
N GLY A 360 17.26 21.71 -1.38
CA GLY A 360 17.59 20.30 -1.18
C GLY A 360 16.39 19.45 -0.72
N ALA A 361 15.17 19.79 -1.17
CA ALA A 361 13.95 19.09 -0.83
C ALA A 361 14.05 17.58 -1.12
N LYS A 362 14.31 16.78 -0.09
CA LYS A 362 14.22 15.32 -0.21
C LYS A 362 12.79 14.81 -0.20
N SER A 363 11.81 15.68 0.07
CA SER A 363 10.39 15.33 0.17
C SER A 363 9.57 16.29 -0.68
N VAL A 364 8.69 15.72 -1.49
CA VAL A 364 7.81 16.41 -2.42
C VAL A 364 6.35 16.07 -2.10
N THR A 365 5.42 16.93 -2.52
CA THR A 365 3.98 16.68 -2.35
C THR A 365 3.28 16.63 -3.70
N LEU A 366 2.68 15.48 -4.01
CA LEU A 366 1.68 15.35 -5.07
C LEU A 366 0.35 15.88 -4.55
N PHE A 367 -0.05 17.04 -5.05
CA PHE A 367 -1.34 17.64 -4.73
C PHE A 367 -2.40 17.15 -5.71
N VAL A 368 -3.23 16.21 -5.26
CA VAL A 368 -4.20 15.51 -6.09
C VAL A 368 -5.58 16.14 -5.96
N ARG A 369 -6.17 16.44 -7.12
CA ARG A 369 -7.46 17.10 -7.26
C ARG A 369 -8.46 16.19 -7.94
N GLY A 370 -9.74 16.37 -7.63
CA GLY A 370 -10.80 15.63 -8.28
C GLY A 370 -12.19 16.15 -7.93
N SER A 371 -13.19 15.66 -8.65
CA SER A 371 -14.54 16.25 -8.64
C SER A 371 -15.33 15.89 -7.39
N THR A 372 -15.20 14.65 -6.91
CA THR A 372 -15.87 14.14 -5.71
C THR A 372 -14.89 13.36 -4.86
N LYS A 373 -15.16 13.26 -3.56
CA LYS A 373 -14.33 12.51 -2.61
C LYS A 373 -14.04 11.08 -3.08
N HIS A 374 -15.05 10.35 -3.55
CA HIS A 374 -14.87 8.96 -4.02
C HIS A 374 -13.94 8.85 -5.22
N ILE A 375 -14.03 9.78 -6.17
CA ILE A 375 -13.15 9.82 -7.34
C ILE A 375 -11.72 10.16 -6.91
N VAL A 376 -11.55 11.13 -6.00
CA VAL A 376 -10.23 11.49 -5.46
C VAL A 376 -9.60 10.33 -4.71
N ASP A 377 -10.36 9.60 -3.90
CA ASP A 377 -9.88 8.44 -3.17
C ASP A 377 -9.38 7.33 -4.11
N GLU A 378 -10.08 7.09 -5.23
CA GLU A 378 -9.68 6.12 -6.24
C GLU A 378 -8.43 6.56 -7.03
N ILE A 379 -8.35 7.84 -7.41
CA ILE A 379 -7.17 8.40 -8.08
C ILE A 379 -5.94 8.32 -7.18
N VAL A 380 -6.09 8.62 -5.89
CA VAL A 380 -4.99 8.55 -4.91
C VAL A 380 -4.45 7.12 -4.82
N ARG A 381 -5.32 6.11 -4.77
CA ARG A 381 -4.89 4.69 -4.82
C ARG A 381 -4.14 4.37 -6.09
N ALA A 382 -4.66 4.79 -7.25
CA ALA A 382 -3.99 4.58 -8.53
C ALA A 382 -2.61 5.26 -8.60
N ILE A 383 -2.46 6.43 -7.96
CA ILE A 383 -1.18 7.15 -7.86
C ILE A 383 -0.23 6.43 -6.90
N GLU A 384 -0.69 5.96 -5.73
CA GLU A 384 0.11 5.17 -4.78
C GLU A 384 0.69 3.91 -5.46
N ASP A 385 -0.15 3.16 -6.17
CA ASP A 385 0.27 1.98 -6.93
C ASP A 385 1.29 2.36 -8.02
N ALA A 386 1.01 3.43 -8.78
CA ALA A 386 1.90 3.87 -9.84
C ALA A 386 3.27 4.36 -9.32
N ILE A 387 3.31 5.01 -8.16
CA ILE A 387 4.57 5.40 -7.50
C ILE A 387 5.38 4.14 -7.16
N GLY A 388 4.76 3.12 -6.57
CA GLY A 388 5.43 1.85 -6.24
C GLY A 388 6.01 1.17 -7.49
N VAL A 389 5.24 1.12 -8.57
CA VAL A 389 5.65 0.51 -9.85
C VAL A 389 6.81 1.30 -10.50
N VAL A 390 6.73 2.63 -10.51
CA VAL A 390 7.80 3.48 -11.06
C VAL A 390 9.06 3.40 -10.20
N ALA A 391 8.93 3.44 -8.88
CA ALA A 391 10.05 3.27 -7.94
C ALA A 391 10.77 1.94 -8.16
N ALA A 392 10.02 0.84 -8.21
CA ALA A 392 10.58 -0.49 -8.50
C ALA A 392 11.27 -0.56 -9.88
N THR A 393 10.80 0.21 -10.86
CA THR A 393 11.42 0.26 -12.19
C THR A 393 12.74 1.03 -12.18
N VAL A 394 12.81 2.14 -11.43
CA VAL A 394 14.03 2.93 -11.24
C VAL A 394 15.11 2.10 -10.53
N GLU A 395 14.73 1.29 -9.55
CA GLU A 395 15.67 0.43 -8.81
C GLU A 395 16.20 -0.75 -9.64
N ASP A 396 15.33 -1.42 -10.40
CA ASP A 396 15.68 -2.66 -11.13
C ASP A 396 16.21 -2.41 -12.56
N ASP A 397 15.95 -1.24 -13.15
CA ASP A 397 16.28 -0.85 -14.54
C ASP A 397 15.89 -1.89 -15.60
N LYS A 398 14.79 -2.62 -15.34
CA LYS A 398 14.33 -3.73 -16.19
C LYS A 398 12.81 -3.79 -16.27
N VAL A 399 12.32 -3.81 -17.50
CA VAL A 399 10.89 -3.90 -17.80
C VAL A 399 10.57 -5.07 -18.72
N VAL A 400 9.30 -5.44 -18.79
CA VAL A 400 8.76 -6.46 -19.70
C VAL A 400 7.55 -5.91 -20.43
N ALA A 401 7.28 -6.44 -21.63
CA ALA A 401 6.08 -6.10 -22.38
C ALA A 401 4.85 -6.71 -21.69
N GLY A 402 3.79 -5.93 -21.47
CA GLY A 402 2.62 -6.37 -20.69
C GLY A 402 1.62 -7.24 -21.48
N GLY A 403 0.33 -7.12 -21.18
CA GLY A 403 -0.74 -7.74 -21.97
C GLY A 403 -0.74 -9.28 -21.96
N GLY A 404 -0.15 -9.92 -20.95
CA GLY A 404 -0.02 -11.37 -20.86
C GLY A 404 1.10 -11.97 -21.72
N ALA A 405 1.91 -11.15 -22.40
CA ALA A 405 3.03 -11.61 -23.20
C ALA A 405 4.07 -12.41 -22.38
N PRO A 406 4.49 -11.96 -21.17
CA PRO A 406 5.48 -12.67 -20.36
C PRO A 406 4.96 -14.04 -19.95
N GLU A 407 3.69 -14.14 -19.56
CA GLU A 407 3.06 -15.38 -19.10
C GLU A 407 3.02 -16.44 -20.21
N ILE A 408 2.71 -16.05 -21.46
CA ILE A 408 2.76 -16.98 -22.59
C ILE A 408 4.20 -17.36 -22.95
N ALA A 409 5.13 -16.41 -22.94
CA ALA A 409 6.54 -16.67 -23.21
C ALA A 409 7.13 -17.68 -22.19
N MET A 410 6.82 -17.49 -20.90
CA MET A 410 7.16 -18.42 -19.83
C MET A 410 6.48 -19.77 -20.01
N ALA A 411 5.16 -19.81 -20.27
CA ALA A 411 4.43 -21.05 -20.48
C ALA A 411 5.03 -21.90 -21.61
N LYS A 412 5.45 -21.27 -22.72
CA LYS A 412 6.12 -21.95 -23.82
C LYS A 412 7.45 -22.56 -23.39
N LYS A 413 8.37 -21.75 -22.85
CA LYS A 413 9.69 -22.23 -22.44
C LYS A 413 9.64 -23.25 -21.29
N LEU A 414 8.64 -23.16 -20.41
CA LEU A 414 8.42 -24.15 -19.35
C LEU A 414 7.92 -25.50 -19.91
N LYS A 415 7.10 -25.50 -20.96
CA LYS A 415 6.71 -26.76 -21.65
C LYS A 415 7.92 -27.42 -22.29
N ASP A 416 8.78 -26.65 -22.96
CA ASP A 416 10.04 -27.16 -23.53
C ASP A 416 10.97 -27.70 -22.41
N TYR A 417 11.07 -26.98 -21.30
CA TYR A 417 11.84 -27.42 -20.14
C TYR A 417 11.29 -28.69 -19.51
N ALA A 418 9.96 -28.87 -19.49
CA ALA A 418 9.32 -30.07 -18.96
C ALA A 418 9.75 -31.33 -19.72
N GLU A 419 10.01 -31.25 -21.03
CA GLU A 419 10.52 -32.38 -21.83
C GLU A 419 11.92 -32.84 -21.38
N SER A 420 12.72 -31.95 -20.78
CA SER A 420 14.03 -32.29 -20.24
C SER A 420 13.97 -32.99 -18.86
N ILE A 421 12.82 -32.91 -18.18
CA ILE A 421 12.63 -33.50 -16.86
C ILE A 421 12.12 -34.93 -17.00
N SER A 422 12.80 -35.86 -16.34
CA SER A 422 12.29 -37.22 -16.16
C SER A 422 11.50 -37.34 -14.85
N GLY A 423 10.44 -38.15 -14.86
CA GLY A 423 9.66 -38.45 -13.66
C GLY A 423 8.27 -37.81 -13.63
N ARG A 424 7.61 -37.86 -12.47
CA ARG A 424 6.26 -37.32 -12.28
C ARG A 424 6.27 -35.80 -12.09
N GLU A 425 7.42 -35.24 -11.76
CA GLU A 425 7.69 -33.80 -11.69
C GLU A 425 7.43 -33.11 -13.03
N GLN A 426 7.65 -33.80 -14.17
CA GLN A 426 7.33 -33.29 -15.51
C GLN A 426 5.86 -32.87 -15.62
N LEU A 427 4.94 -33.65 -15.05
CA LEU A 427 3.51 -33.35 -15.09
C LEU A 427 3.17 -32.10 -14.29
N ALA A 428 3.87 -31.87 -13.17
CA ALA A 428 3.73 -30.67 -12.37
C ALA A 428 4.29 -29.43 -13.08
N VAL A 429 5.42 -29.53 -13.78
CA VAL A 429 5.95 -28.40 -14.58
C VAL A 429 5.02 -28.04 -15.74
N ASN A 430 4.45 -29.04 -16.44
CA ASN A 430 3.45 -28.78 -17.47
C ASN A 430 2.18 -28.12 -16.91
N ALA A 431 1.71 -28.59 -15.76
CA ALA A 431 0.57 -27.99 -15.06
C ALA A 431 0.83 -26.54 -14.64
N PHE A 432 2.07 -26.22 -14.23
CA PHE A 432 2.50 -24.86 -13.92
C PHE A 432 2.48 -23.97 -15.16
N ALA A 433 3.04 -24.45 -16.28
CA ALA A 433 3.03 -23.72 -17.55
C ALA A 433 1.60 -23.40 -18.03
N GLU A 434 0.67 -24.35 -17.90
CA GLU A 434 -0.75 -24.10 -18.20
C GLU A 434 -1.42 -23.13 -17.23
N ALA A 435 -0.98 -23.09 -15.96
CA ALA A 435 -1.54 -22.17 -14.98
C ALA A 435 -1.22 -20.71 -15.32
N LEU A 436 -0.04 -20.41 -15.87
CA LEU A 436 0.34 -19.04 -16.24
C LEU A 436 -0.57 -18.45 -17.33
N GLU A 437 -1.11 -19.28 -18.21
CA GLU A 437 -2.02 -18.85 -19.28
C GLU A 437 -3.36 -18.29 -18.75
N VAL A 438 -3.65 -18.45 -17.46
CA VAL A 438 -4.85 -17.87 -16.82
C VAL A 438 -4.88 -16.35 -16.90
N VAL A 439 -3.72 -15.68 -16.92
CA VAL A 439 -3.61 -14.22 -16.93
C VAL A 439 -4.17 -13.65 -18.25
N PRO A 440 -3.61 -13.99 -19.43
CA PRO A 440 -4.17 -13.53 -20.71
C PRO A 440 -5.59 -14.05 -20.95
N LYS A 441 -5.92 -15.25 -20.46
CA LYS A 441 -7.29 -15.77 -20.51
C LYS A 441 -8.28 -14.85 -19.78
N THR A 442 -7.92 -14.45 -18.56
CA THR A 442 -8.74 -13.57 -17.73
C THR A 442 -8.85 -12.18 -18.35
N LEU A 443 -7.76 -11.65 -18.91
CA LEU A 443 -7.80 -10.37 -19.64
C LEU A 443 -8.78 -10.41 -20.81
N ALA A 444 -8.79 -11.50 -21.58
CA ALA A 444 -9.75 -11.70 -22.67
C ALA A 444 -11.19 -11.80 -22.16
N GLU A 445 -11.44 -12.60 -21.12
CA GLU A 445 -12.77 -12.75 -20.51
C GLU A 445 -13.32 -11.41 -19.99
N ASN A 446 -12.51 -10.66 -19.25
CA ASN A 446 -12.92 -9.35 -18.70
C ASN A 446 -13.12 -8.30 -19.82
N ALA A 447 -12.41 -8.42 -20.95
CA ALA A 447 -12.62 -7.57 -22.12
C ALA A 447 -13.84 -7.96 -22.98
N GLY A 448 -14.51 -9.08 -22.66
CA GLY A 448 -15.64 -9.62 -23.43
C GLY A 448 -15.24 -10.33 -24.73
N LEU A 449 -13.98 -10.76 -24.84
CA LEU A 449 -13.42 -11.48 -25.99
C LEU A 449 -13.56 -13.00 -25.81
N ASP A 450 -13.45 -13.75 -26.90
CA ASP A 450 -13.37 -15.21 -26.81
C ASP A 450 -11.99 -15.65 -26.29
N SER A 451 -11.96 -16.12 -25.05
CA SER A 451 -10.72 -16.49 -24.36
C SER A 451 -9.95 -17.63 -25.03
N ILE A 452 -10.61 -18.50 -25.80
CA ILE A 452 -9.95 -19.62 -26.47
C ILE A 452 -9.25 -19.10 -27.72
N ASP A 453 -9.97 -18.36 -28.55
CA ASP A 453 -9.43 -17.80 -29.79
C ASP A 453 -8.26 -16.85 -29.48
N SER A 454 -8.41 -15.95 -28.49
CA SER A 454 -7.34 -15.06 -28.06
C SER A 454 -6.08 -15.81 -27.60
N LEU A 455 -6.23 -16.90 -26.84
CA LEU A 455 -5.07 -17.71 -26.40
C LEU A 455 -4.39 -18.44 -27.57
N VAL A 456 -5.16 -18.92 -28.56
CA VAL A 456 -4.61 -19.57 -29.74
C VAL A 456 -3.80 -18.58 -30.57
N ASP A 457 -4.35 -17.39 -30.81
CA ASP A 457 -3.69 -16.34 -31.57
C ASP A 457 -2.42 -15.83 -30.86
N LEU A 458 -2.48 -15.64 -29.54
CA LEU A 458 -1.31 -15.25 -28.73
C LEU A 458 -0.18 -16.25 -28.83
N ARG A 459 -0.48 -17.55 -28.68
CA ARG A 459 0.52 -18.62 -28.79
C ARG A 459 1.16 -18.63 -30.17
N ALA A 460 0.37 -18.43 -31.23
CA ALA A 460 0.88 -18.37 -32.60
C ALA A 460 1.76 -17.14 -32.84
N ALA A 461 1.38 -15.96 -32.34
CA ALA A 461 2.17 -14.74 -32.48
C ALA A 461 3.49 -14.78 -31.70
N GLN A 462 3.49 -15.43 -30.53
CA GLN A 462 4.68 -15.67 -29.69
C GLN A 462 5.72 -16.61 -30.34
N GLU A 463 5.40 -17.30 -31.44
CA GLU A 463 6.42 -17.95 -32.28
C GLU A 463 7.35 -16.94 -32.98
N THR A 464 6.88 -15.71 -33.18
CA THR A 464 7.63 -14.68 -33.92
C THR A 464 8.36 -13.72 -32.98
N SER A 465 7.70 -13.26 -31.92
CA SER A 465 8.28 -12.31 -30.95
C SER A 465 7.69 -12.53 -29.56
N HIS A 466 8.55 -12.46 -28.52
CA HIS A 466 8.11 -12.57 -27.12
C HIS A 466 7.41 -11.32 -26.58
N TYR A 467 7.34 -10.23 -27.37
CA TYR A 467 6.61 -9.00 -27.01
C TYR A 467 5.14 -9.02 -27.43
N MET A 468 4.68 -10.07 -28.11
CA MET A 468 3.30 -10.18 -28.57
C MET A 468 2.37 -10.49 -27.40
N GLY A 469 1.43 -9.57 -27.14
CA GLY A 469 0.45 -9.66 -26.06
C GLY A 469 -0.95 -9.29 -26.53
N LEU A 470 -1.93 -9.37 -25.63
CA LEU A 470 -3.33 -9.08 -25.93
C LEU A 470 -3.61 -7.60 -25.69
N ASP A 471 -3.96 -6.88 -26.74
CA ASP A 471 -4.55 -5.56 -26.60
C ASP A 471 -6.06 -5.71 -26.33
N VAL A 472 -6.46 -5.45 -25.09
CA VAL A 472 -7.84 -5.56 -24.62
C VAL A 472 -8.77 -4.47 -25.16
N PHE A 473 -8.25 -3.41 -25.77
CA PHE A 473 -9.05 -2.34 -26.38
C PHE A 473 -9.42 -2.67 -27.82
N THR A 474 -8.47 -3.16 -28.61
CA THR A 474 -8.70 -3.59 -30.01
C THR A 474 -9.23 -5.01 -30.09
N GLY A 475 -8.87 -5.86 -29.12
CA GLY A 475 -9.20 -7.29 -29.10
C GLY A 475 -8.28 -8.14 -29.97
N GLU A 476 -7.19 -7.57 -30.48
CA GLU A 476 -6.22 -8.25 -31.33
C GLU A 476 -4.88 -8.46 -30.61
N VAL A 477 -4.08 -9.39 -31.14
CA VAL A 477 -2.70 -9.58 -30.68
C VAL A 477 -1.80 -8.52 -31.31
N ALA A 478 -1.05 -7.79 -30.50
CA ALA A 478 -0.16 -6.74 -30.94
C ALA A 478 1.18 -6.78 -30.20
N ASP A 479 2.19 -6.09 -30.75
CA ASP A 479 3.46 -5.90 -30.06
C ASP A 479 3.28 -4.88 -28.93
N MET A 480 3.31 -5.38 -27.68
CA MET A 480 3.04 -4.57 -26.50
C MET A 480 4.15 -3.55 -26.23
N LYS A 481 5.37 -3.79 -26.72
CA LYS A 481 6.49 -2.84 -26.61
C LYS A 481 6.22 -1.63 -27.50
N GLU A 482 5.79 -1.85 -28.74
CA GLU A 482 5.43 -0.76 -29.66
C GLU A 482 4.17 -0.01 -29.21
N ALA A 483 3.19 -0.73 -28.65
CA ALA A 483 1.99 -0.14 -28.06
C ALA A 483 2.26 0.66 -26.77
N GLY A 484 3.46 0.56 -26.19
CA GLY A 484 3.83 1.24 -24.95
C GLY A 484 3.19 0.66 -23.69
N VAL A 485 2.73 -0.60 -23.74
CA VAL A 485 2.20 -1.34 -22.58
C VAL A 485 3.35 -2.10 -21.95
N ILE A 486 3.93 -1.50 -20.91
CA ILE A 486 5.17 -1.96 -20.29
C ILE A 486 4.97 -2.05 -18.78
N GLU A 487 5.47 -3.13 -18.19
CA GLU A 487 5.38 -3.41 -16.75
C GLU A 487 6.78 -3.68 -16.18
N PRO A 488 7.03 -3.36 -14.89
CA PRO A 488 8.31 -3.69 -14.26
C PRO A 488 8.49 -5.20 -14.17
N LYS A 489 9.72 -5.68 -14.42
CA LYS A 489 10.03 -7.11 -14.29
C LYS A 489 9.76 -7.62 -12.87
N ARG A 490 10.00 -6.78 -11.86
CA ARG A 490 9.78 -7.10 -10.43
C ARG A 490 8.36 -7.57 -10.14
N VAL A 491 7.35 -6.94 -10.76
CA VAL A 491 5.93 -7.30 -10.59
C VAL A 491 5.71 -8.77 -10.94
N LYS A 492 6.20 -9.21 -12.11
CA LYS A 492 6.05 -10.59 -12.58
C LYS A 492 6.86 -11.58 -11.76
N LYS A 493 8.10 -11.22 -11.42
CA LYS A 493 8.97 -12.06 -10.60
C LYS A 493 8.32 -12.34 -9.24
N GLN A 494 7.87 -11.30 -8.55
CA GLN A 494 7.27 -11.40 -7.23
C GLN A 494 5.92 -12.16 -7.27
N ALA A 495 5.09 -11.91 -8.29
CA ALA A 495 3.81 -12.57 -8.44
C ALA A 495 3.98 -14.09 -8.61
N ILE A 496 4.92 -14.53 -9.45
CA ILE A 496 5.19 -15.96 -9.67
C ILE A 496 5.78 -16.59 -8.42
N GLN A 497 6.75 -15.94 -7.78
CA GLN A 497 7.40 -16.46 -6.59
C GLN A 497 6.39 -16.64 -5.45
N SER A 498 5.66 -15.58 -5.11
CA SER A 498 4.68 -15.60 -4.01
C SER A 498 3.54 -16.59 -4.27
N ALA A 499 3.04 -16.64 -5.52
CA ALA A 499 1.99 -17.60 -5.89
C ALA A 499 2.46 -19.05 -5.78
N SER A 500 3.69 -19.34 -6.23
CA SER A 500 4.27 -20.68 -6.17
C SER A 500 4.50 -21.13 -4.74
N GLU A 501 5.09 -20.26 -3.90
CA GLU A 501 5.34 -20.54 -2.49
C GLU A 501 4.04 -20.79 -1.73
N ALA A 502 3.01 -19.97 -1.97
CA ALA A 502 1.69 -20.17 -1.36
C ALA A 502 1.04 -21.48 -1.78
N ALA A 503 1.06 -21.81 -3.08
CA ALA A 503 0.55 -23.08 -3.58
C ALA A 503 1.29 -24.28 -2.97
N GLU A 504 2.63 -24.22 -2.90
CA GLU A 504 3.45 -25.25 -2.26
C GLU A 504 3.11 -25.44 -0.78
N MET A 505 2.97 -24.35 -0.02
CA MET A 505 2.63 -24.42 1.40
C MET A 505 1.24 -25.02 1.61
N ILE A 506 0.24 -24.56 0.85
CA ILE A 506 -1.15 -25.03 0.96
C ILE A 506 -1.25 -26.54 0.64
N LEU A 507 -0.56 -27.02 -0.40
CA LEU A 507 -0.56 -28.44 -0.78
C LEU A 507 0.04 -29.36 0.28
N ARG A 508 0.97 -28.84 1.09
CA ARG A 508 1.63 -29.60 2.16
C ARG A 508 0.80 -29.70 3.43
N ILE A 509 -0.32 -28.99 3.53
CA ILE A 509 -1.24 -29.08 4.66
C ILE A 509 -2.19 -30.25 4.44
N ASP A 510 -1.97 -31.35 5.14
CA ASP A 510 -2.81 -32.55 5.12
C ASP A 510 -3.67 -32.71 6.38
N ASP A 511 -3.55 -31.82 7.37
CA ASP A 511 -4.33 -31.89 8.61
C ASP A 511 -4.66 -30.48 9.10
N VAL A 512 -5.95 -30.15 9.18
CA VAL A 512 -6.43 -28.87 9.71
C VAL A 512 -7.19 -29.13 11.00
N ILE A 513 -6.66 -28.61 12.10
CA ILE A 513 -7.21 -28.76 13.45
C ILE A 513 -7.75 -27.40 13.90
N ALA A 514 -9.07 -27.22 13.84
CA ALA A 514 -9.74 -26.03 14.31
C ALA A 514 -10.20 -26.24 15.76
N SER A 515 -9.54 -25.56 16.70
CA SER A 515 -9.95 -25.51 18.11
C SER A 515 -10.78 -24.27 18.33
N THR A 516 -12.09 -24.40 18.48
CA THR A 516 -12.89 -23.33 19.09
C THR A 516 -12.60 -23.35 20.58
N LYS A 517 -11.89 -22.33 21.09
CA LYS A 517 -12.04 -22.02 22.52
C LYS A 517 -13.52 -21.68 22.70
N GLY A 518 -14.28 -22.53 23.39
CA GLY A 518 -15.60 -22.14 23.88
C GLY A 518 -15.47 -20.83 24.68
N PRO A 519 -16.55 -20.02 24.77
CA PRO A 519 -16.52 -18.82 25.59
C PRO A 519 -15.97 -19.20 26.96
N GLU A 520 -14.90 -18.52 27.40
CA GLU A 520 -14.38 -18.69 28.75
C GLU A 520 -15.58 -18.54 29.70
N ASP A 521 -15.90 -19.64 30.37
CA ASP A 521 -16.97 -19.71 31.35
C ASP A 521 -16.69 -18.59 32.36
N ALA A 522 -17.47 -17.51 32.25
CA ALA A 522 -17.30 -16.33 33.04
C ALA A 522 -17.51 -16.72 34.51
N GLY A 523 -16.40 -16.91 35.23
CA GLY A 523 -16.30 -16.93 36.68
C GLY A 523 -17.36 -17.75 37.40
N MET A 524 -17.17 -19.06 37.50
CA MET A 524 -17.63 -19.75 38.70
C MET A 524 -16.79 -19.25 39.89
N ASP A 525 -17.30 -18.24 40.56
CA ASP A 525 -16.83 -17.75 41.85
C ASP A 525 -16.81 -18.92 42.88
N PRO A 526 -15.64 -19.34 43.39
CA PRO A 526 -15.55 -20.37 44.42
C PRO A 526 -16.16 -19.97 45.77
N SER A 527 -16.65 -18.73 45.91
CA SER A 527 -17.17 -18.18 47.18
C SER A 527 -18.57 -18.65 47.57
N ALA A 528 -19.29 -19.38 46.71
CA ALA A 528 -20.69 -19.74 46.96
C ALA A 528 -20.93 -21.11 47.66
N MET A 529 -19.88 -21.80 48.11
CA MET A 529 -19.99 -23.04 48.89
C MET A 529 -19.77 -22.78 50.39
N GLY A 530 -20.72 -22.08 51.01
CA GLY A 530 -20.69 -21.78 52.45
C GLY A 530 -22.08 -21.73 53.05
N GLY A 531 -22.60 -22.88 53.48
CA GLY A 531 -23.89 -22.94 54.19
C GLY A 531 -24.31 -24.35 54.59
N MET A 532 -23.62 -24.94 55.59
CA MET A 532 -24.17 -26.08 56.32
C MET A 532 -25.38 -25.60 57.15
N PRO A 533 -26.54 -26.28 57.13
CA PRO A 533 -27.64 -25.99 58.05
C PRO A 533 -27.37 -26.61 59.43
N PRO A 534 -27.78 -25.96 60.54
CA PRO A 534 -27.62 -26.53 61.87
C PRO A 534 -28.64 -27.66 62.08
N MET A 535 -28.15 -28.85 62.44
CA MET A 535 -29.00 -29.92 62.95
C MET A 535 -29.30 -29.68 64.43
N MET A 536 -30.60 -29.63 64.75
CA MET A 536 -31.13 -29.94 66.09
C MET A 536 -31.11 -31.44 66.33
#